data_AF-A0A5B8JIH6-F1
#
_entry.id   AF-A0A5B8JIH6-F1
#
_cell.length_a   1.000
_cell.length_b   1.000
_cell.length_c   1.000
_cell.angle_alpha   90.00
_cell.angle_beta   90.00
_cell.angle_gamma   90.00
#
_symmetry.space_group_name_H-M   'P 1'
#
loop_
_entity.id
_entity.type
_entity.pdbx_description
1 polymer ?
#
loop_
_entity_poly.entity_id
_entity_poly.type
_entity_poly.pdbx_seq_one_letter_code
_entity_poly.pdbx_strand_id
1 'polypeptide(L)'
;MTTVARLFDKERAHRLFKTPTANLGSNGASQHPDKRRAGGHGPTLDDEVSFLLPVDPDTAEEQLGAFHSPPEWWAEYGPAVRRWETLMGTPAPIPVEFGPRGGRRLAAVFAEWLMGLPRGWITHIPGLNRARQLKAAGNGVVARQAFTAYLHMINHKGDEWESGA
;
A
#
# COMPACT_ATOMS: atom_id res chain seq x y z
N MET A 1 -18.67 1.87 -20.74
CA MET A 1 -17.67 2.56 -19.87
C MET A 1 -18.40 3.20 -18.70
N THR A 2 -18.33 2.56 -17.53
CA THR A 2 -19.16 2.82 -16.34
C THR A 2 -18.75 4.12 -15.62
N THR A 3 -19.74 4.89 -15.17
CA THR A 3 -19.70 6.22 -14.54
C THR A 3 -18.61 6.44 -13.46
N VAL A 4 -18.10 5.37 -12.84
CA VAL A 4 -17.05 5.42 -11.79
C VAL A 4 -15.71 5.97 -12.31
N ALA A 5 -15.38 5.78 -13.59
CA ALA A 5 -14.12 6.27 -14.16
C ALA A 5 -14.02 7.82 -14.19
N ARG A 6 -15.16 8.53 -14.09
CA ARG A 6 -15.20 10.00 -14.06
C ARG A 6 -15.03 10.60 -12.66
N LEU A 7 -15.09 9.80 -11.58
CA LEU A 7 -15.01 10.32 -10.21
C LEU A 7 -13.57 10.69 -9.81
N PHE A 8 -12.58 10.06 -10.44
CA PHE A 8 -11.17 10.29 -10.15
C PHE A 8 -10.44 10.56 -11.45
N ASP A 9 -10.35 11.85 -11.78
CA ASP A 9 -9.43 12.33 -12.81
C ASP A 9 -8.05 11.72 -12.55
N LYS A 10 -7.55 10.99 -13.55
CA LYS A 10 -6.27 10.26 -13.47
C LYS A 10 -5.12 11.24 -13.24
N GLU A 11 -5.29 12.50 -13.63
CA GLU A 11 -4.32 13.56 -13.41
C GLU A 11 -4.33 14.09 -11.97
N ARG A 12 -5.36 13.85 -11.15
CA ARG A 12 -5.45 14.41 -9.78
C ARG A 12 -4.60 13.69 -8.72
N ALA A 13 -4.05 12.51 -9.02
CA ALA A 13 -3.15 11.79 -8.12
C ALA A 13 -1.71 11.89 -8.64
N HIS A 14 -1.09 13.06 -8.47
CA HIS A 14 0.30 13.30 -8.92
C HIS A 14 1.33 12.48 -8.14
N ARG A 15 1.01 12.07 -6.90
CA ARG A 15 1.91 11.30 -6.03
C ARG A 15 1.26 9.99 -5.59
N LEU A 16 1.95 8.88 -5.88
CA LEU A 16 1.54 7.52 -5.50
C LEU A 16 2.57 6.93 -4.55
N PHE A 17 2.10 6.10 -3.61
CA PHE A 17 2.99 5.29 -2.78
C PHE A 17 3.73 4.25 -3.62
N LYS A 18 4.93 3.88 -3.16
CA LYS A 18 5.56 2.65 -3.62
C LYS A 18 4.78 1.42 -3.16
N THR A 19 4.83 0.35 -3.94
CA THR A 19 4.37 -0.96 -3.46
C THR A 19 5.33 -1.51 -2.40
N PRO A 20 4.83 -2.29 -1.42
CA PRO A 20 5.69 -2.93 -0.44
C PRO A 20 6.65 -3.91 -1.14
N THR A 21 7.85 -4.06 -0.58
CA THR A 21 8.83 -5.07 -1.03
C THR A 21 9.05 -6.12 0.06
N ALA A 22 9.42 -7.32 -0.35
CA ALA A 22 9.50 -8.49 0.54
C ALA A 22 10.47 -8.34 1.73
N ASN A 23 11.43 -7.43 1.63
CA ASN A 23 12.50 -7.27 2.60
C ASN A 23 12.21 -6.16 3.64
N LEU A 24 11.04 -5.50 3.59
CA LEU A 24 10.68 -4.42 4.53
C LEU A 24 10.64 -4.87 6.00
N GLY A 25 10.41 -6.16 6.25
CA GLY A 25 10.41 -6.73 7.60
C GLY A 25 11.80 -7.02 8.19
N SER A 26 12.85 -7.05 7.37
CA SER A 26 14.20 -7.50 7.74
C SER A 26 15.31 -6.51 7.39
N ASN A 27 15.03 -5.51 6.55
CA ASN A 27 15.98 -4.46 6.22
C ASN A 27 16.30 -3.58 7.44
N GLY A 28 17.42 -2.86 7.34
CA GLY A 28 17.74 -1.78 8.28
C GLY A 28 16.62 -0.75 8.37
N ALA A 29 16.64 0.05 9.44
CA ALA A 29 15.63 1.05 9.73
C ALA A 29 15.34 1.97 8.52
N SER A 30 14.11 2.46 8.44
CA SER A 30 13.69 3.44 7.45
C SER A 30 14.58 4.68 7.50
N GLN A 31 14.72 5.35 6.37
CA GLN A 31 15.50 6.57 6.20
C GLN A 31 14.70 7.59 5.41
N HIS A 32 15.00 8.88 5.58
CA HIS A 32 14.37 9.92 4.77
C HIS A 32 14.56 9.64 3.27
N PRO A 33 13.51 9.72 2.42
CA PRO A 33 13.61 9.43 1.00
C PRO A 33 14.72 10.16 0.24
N ASP A 34 15.01 11.41 0.60
CA ASP A 34 16.10 12.17 -0.03
C ASP A 34 17.48 11.63 0.33
N LYS A 35 17.66 11.14 1.56
CA LYS A 35 18.91 10.50 1.99
C LYS A 35 19.14 9.19 1.24
N ARG A 36 18.08 8.39 1.02
CA ARG A 36 18.11 7.18 0.18
C ARG A 36 18.56 7.50 -1.24
N ARG A 37 17.94 8.50 -1.86
CA ARG A 37 18.26 8.95 -3.24
C ARG A 37 19.70 9.44 -3.36
N ALA A 38 20.17 10.23 -2.39
CA ALA A 38 21.56 10.69 -2.37
C ALA A 38 22.58 9.54 -2.30
N GLY A 39 22.19 8.42 -1.69
CA GLY A 39 22.98 7.18 -1.67
C GLY A 39 22.80 6.27 -2.90
N GLY A 40 22.11 6.72 -3.95
CA GLY A 40 21.88 5.92 -5.17
C GLY A 40 20.79 4.86 -5.05
N HIS A 41 19.98 4.87 -3.99
CA HIS A 41 18.91 3.90 -3.77
C HIS A 41 17.53 4.57 -3.85
N GLY A 42 16.56 3.89 -4.48
CA GLY A 42 15.17 4.34 -4.43
C GLY A 42 14.58 4.22 -3.02
N PRO A 43 13.70 5.15 -2.60
CA PRO A 43 13.00 5.01 -1.33
C PRO A 43 12.05 3.81 -1.38
N THR A 44 11.93 3.15 -0.23
CA THR A 44 10.98 2.09 0.06
C THR A 44 9.65 2.66 0.55
N LEU A 45 8.61 1.84 0.62
CA LEU A 45 7.34 2.23 1.24
C LEU A 45 7.53 2.65 2.71
N ASP A 46 8.40 1.96 3.46
CA ASP A 46 8.67 2.27 4.86
C ASP A 46 9.32 3.65 5.02
N ASP A 47 10.22 4.02 4.11
CA ASP A 47 10.82 5.36 4.04
C ASP A 47 9.74 6.44 3.81
N GLU A 48 8.78 6.20 2.91
CA GLU A 48 7.72 7.15 2.61
C GLU A 48 6.75 7.36 3.79
N VAL A 49 6.23 6.26 4.35
CA VAL A 49 5.24 6.38 5.45
C VAL A 49 5.87 6.89 6.75
N SER A 50 7.14 6.57 7.00
CA SER A 50 7.82 6.96 8.24
C SER A 50 8.24 8.44 8.25
N PHE A 51 8.54 9.02 7.09
CA PHE A 51 9.16 10.36 7.00
C PHE A 51 8.36 11.42 6.24
N LEU A 52 7.46 11.04 5.33
CA LEU A 52 6.74 12.01 4.50
C LEU A 52 5.32 12.32 4.99
N LEU A 53 4.80 11.52 5.93
CA LEU A 53 3.46 11.69 6.45
C LEU A 53 3.50 12.45 7.79
N PRO A 54 2.68 13.51 7.96
CA PRO A 54 2.55 14.24 9.21
C PRO A 54 1.71 13.46 10.23
N VAL A 55 2.06 12.19 10.47
CA VAL A 55 1.42 11.39 11.52
C VAL A 55 1.89 11.93 12.87
N ASP A 56 0.96 12.27 13.74
CA ASP A 56 1.25 12.64 15.12
C ASP A 56 1.30 11.35 15.98
N PRO A 57 2.41 11.07 16.69
CA PRO A 57 2.54 9.86 17.51
C PRO A 57 1.55 9.84 18.68
N ASP A 58 1.30 10.99 19.31
CA ASP A 58 0.42 11.08 20.46
C ASP A 58 -1.03 10.85 20.01
N THR A 59 -1.40 11.39 18.85
CA THR A 59 -2.72 11.12 18.24
C THR A 59 -2.88 9.65 17.82
N ALA A 60 -1.82 9.03 17.29
CA ALA A 60 -1.85 7.61 16.90
C ALA A 60 -1.93 6.67 18.12
N GLU A 61 -1.31 7.05 19.23
CA GLU A 61 -1.42 6.33 20.51
C GLU A 61 -2.78 6.56 21.18
N GLU A 62 -3.32 7.78 21.22
CA GLU A 62 -4.67 8.06 21.74
C GLU A 62 -5.77 7.31 20.98
N GLN A 63 -5.54 7.05 19.69
CA GLN A 63 -6.42 6.27 18.83
C GLN A 63 -6.09 4.77 18.84
N LEU A 64 -5.40 4.25 19.86
CA LEU A 64 -5.11 2.82 20.04
C LEU A 64 -6.38 1.96 19.83
N GLY A 65 -6.47 1.29 18.68
CA GLY A 65 -7.60 0.45 18.27
C GLY A 65 -8.47 1.01 17.14
N ALA A 66 -8.33 2.29 16.80
CA ALA A 66 -8.90 2.87 15.58
C ALA A 66 -8.18 2.25 14.36
N PHE A 67 -8.94 1.59 13.49
CA PHE A 67 -8.36 1.03 12.27
C PHE A 67 -8.01 2.15 11.28
N HIS A 68 -8.73 3.27 11.29
CA HIS A 68 -8.74 4.27 10.23
C HIS A 68 -7.88 5.49 10.56
N SER A 69 -7.19 6.00 9.56
CA SER A 69 -6.37 7.21 9.64
C SER A 69 -7.17 8.50 9.38
N PRO A 70 -6.80 9.62 10.02
CA PRO A 70 -7.31 10.94 9.66
C PRO A 70 -6.91 11.36 8.23
N PRO A 71 -7.81 11.98 7.43
CA PRO A 71 -7.51 12.40 6.06
C PRO A 71 -6.31 13.34 5.90
N GLU A 72 -6.06 14.19 6.89
CA GLU A 72 -4.98 15.18 6.94
C GLU A 72 -3.58 14.54 7.04
N TRP A 73 -3.48 13.29 7.50
CA TRP A 73 -2.20 12.58 7.59
C TRP A 73 -1.61 12.21 6.24
N TRP A 74 -2.40 12.28 5.18
CA TRP A 74 -1.98 11.79 3.87
C TRP A 74 -1.21 12.79 3.03
N ALA A 75 -1.09 14.06 3.46
CA ALA A 75 -0.33 15.10 2.76
C ALA A 75 -0.56 15.05 1.22
N GLU A 76 0.52 15.06 0.43
CA GLU A 76 0.46 14.95 -1.04
C GLU A 76 -0.13 13.63 -1.56
N TYR A 77 -0.18 12.58 -0.74
CA TYR A 77 -0.77 11.28 -1.09
C TYR A 77 -2.30 11.26 -0.92
N GLY A 78 -2.89 12.29 -0.29
CA GLY A 78 -4.33 12.34 0.01
C GLY A 78 -5.26 12.02 -1.17
N PRO A 79 -5.05 12.57 -2.38
CA PRO A 79 -5.84 12.20 -3.56
C PRO A 79 -5.74 10.72 -3.95
N ALA A 80 -4.54 10.12 -3.85
CA ALA A 80 -4.31 8.71 -4.16
C ALA A 80 -4.98 7.80 -3.13
N VAL A 81 -4.86 8.15 -1.85
CA VAL A 81 -5.49 7.43 -0.73
C VAL A 81 -7.00 7.45 -0.86
N ARG A 82 -7.62 8.62 -1.04
CA ARG A 82 -9.09 8.75 -1.21
C ARG A 82 -9.63 7.92 -2.38
N ARG A 83 -8.88 7.91 -3.49
CA ARG A 83 -9.21 7.06 -4.64
C ARG A 83 -9.17 5.59 -4.26
N TRP A 84 -8.14 5.15 -3.53
CA TRP A 84 -8.01 3.77 -3.10
C TRP A 84 -9.08 3.37 -2.08
N GLU A 85 -9.41 4.22 -1.11
CA GLU A 85 -10.52 4.03 -0.16
C GLU A 85 -11.85 3.80 -0.89
N THR A 86 -12.13 4.61 -1.92
CA THR A 86 -13.34 4.46 -2.73
C THR A 86 -13.35 3.13 -3.49
N LEU A 87 -12.18 2.71 -4.00
CA LEU A 87 -12.05 1.45 -4.74
C LEU A 87 -12.11 0.22 -3.84
N MET A 88 -11.64 0.34 -2.60
CA MET A 88 -11.62 -0.71 -1.58
C MET A 88 -12.92 -0.79 -0.77
N GLY A 89 -13.72 0.27 -0.76
CA GLY A 89 -14.91 0.38 0.10
C GLY A 89 -14.59 0.40 1.59
N THR A 90 -13.33 0.64 1.95
CA THR A 90 -12.84 0.67 3.34
C THR A 90 -11.89 1.84 3.53
N PRO A 91 -11.91 2.53 4.68
CA PRO A 91 -11.02 3.65 4.92
C PRO A 91 -9.57 3.18 5.10
N ALA A 92 -8.63 4.05 4.76
CA ALA A 92 -7.21 3.78 4.81
C ALA A 92 -6.76 3.58 6.26
N PRO A 93 -6.04 2.49 6.57
CA PRO A 93 -5.60 2.28 7.92
C PRO A 93 -4.44 3.18 8.30
N ILE A 94 -4.17 3.29 9.61
CA ILE A 94 -2.98 3.98 10.11
C ILE A 94 -1.73 3.39 9.43
N PRO A 95 -0.90 4.21 8.74
CA PRO A 95 0.19 3.72 7.90
C PRO A 95 1.45 3.29 8.65
N VAL A 96 1.57 3.70 9.91
CA VAL A 96 2.75 3.48 10.75
C VAL A 96 2.38 2.88 12.09
N GLU A 97 3.29 2.11 12.66
CA GLU A 97 3.25 1.67 14.04
C GLU A 97 4.57 2.06 14.72
N PHE A 98 4.56 2.12 16.05
CA PHE A 98 5.76 2.43 16.82
C PHE A 98 6.50 1.15 17.21
N GLY A 99 7.78 1.09 16.86
CA GLY A 99 8.64 0.00 17.27
C GLY A 99 8.97 0.06 18.76
N PRO A 100 9.56 -1.00 19.34
CA PRO A 100 9.90 -1.06 20.78
C PRO A 100 10.85 0.05 21.27
N ARG A 101 11.51 0.76 20.36
CA ARG A 101 12.43 1.88 20.63
C ARG A 101 11.82 3.25 20.29
N GLY A 102 10.49 3.32 20.12
CA GLY A 102 9.77 4.56 19.78
C GLY A 102 9.89 5.03 18.33
N GLY A 103 10.66 4.33 17.49
CA GLY A 103 10.78 4.68 16.06
C GLY A 103 9.55 4.28 15.25
N ARG A 104 9.11 5.16 14.35
CA ARG A 104 8.06 4.86 13.36
C ARG A 104 8.53 3.78 12.39
N ARG A 105 7.62 2.90 12.01
CA ARG A 105 7.83 1.89 10.98
C ARG A 105 6.51 1.55 10.30
N LEU A 106 6.56 1.08 9.07
CA LEU A 106 5.38 0.66 8.29
C LEU A 106 4.48 -0.31 9.06
N ALA A 107 3.19 0.00 9.15
CA ALA A 107 2.19 -0.90 9.70
C ALA A 107 1.87 -2.02 8.68
N ALA A 108 1.88 -3.28 9.11
CA ALA A 108 1.60 -4.40 8.20
C ALA A 108 0.16 -4.37 7.65
N VAL A 109 -0.81 -3.87 8.42
CA VAL A 109 -2.20 -3.67 8.00
C VAL A 109 -2.33 -2.68 6.86
N PHE A 110 -1.47 -1.65 6.82
CA PHE A 110 -1.44 -0.70 5.70
C PHE A 110 -0.84 -1.32 4.45
N ALA A 111 0.22 -2.12 4.57
CA ALA A 111 0.77 -2.86 3.43
C ALA A 111 -0.26 -3.84 2.84
N GLU A 112 -1.02 -4.56 3.68
CA GLU A 112 -2.11 -5.44 3.26
C GLU A 112 -3.21 -4.67 2.49
N TRP A 113 -3.66 -3.55 3.05
CA TRP A 113 -4.68 -2.70 2.43
C TRP A 113 -4.22 -2.09 1.11
N LEU A 114 -2.95 -1.65 1.03
CA LEU A 114 -2.36 -1.11 -0.19
C LEU A 114 -2.29 -2.16 -1.31
N MET A 115 -2.10 -3.43 -0.96
CA MET A 115 -2.14 -4.56 -1.92
C MET A 115 -3.56 -4.94 -2.37
N GLY A 116 -4.58 -4.27 -1.84
CA GLY A 116 -5.99 -4.48 -2.21
C GLY A 116 -6.59 -5.76 -1.63
N LEU A 117 -6.05 -6.23 -0.50
CA LEU A 117 -6.49 -7.44 0.16
C LEU A 117 -7.61 -7.12 1.18
N PRO A 118 -8.54 -8.06 1.42
CA PRO A 118 -9.47 -7.94 2.53
C PRO A 118 -8.74 -7.80 3.87
N ARG A 119 -9.32 -7.04 4.81
CA ARG A 119 -8.77 -6.88 6.15
C ARG A 119 -8.54 -8.23 6.82
N GLY A 120 -7.33 -8.43 7.34
CA GLY A 120 -6.94 -9.64 8.06
C GLY A 120 -6.46 -10.78 7.17
N TRP A 121 -6.43 -10.61 5.84
CA TRP A 121 -6.01 -11.66 4.90
C TRP A 121 -4.61 -12.21 5.20
N ILE A 122 -3.69 -11.33 5.59
CA ILE A 122 -2.32 -11.62 6.04
C ILE A 122 -2.21 -11.37 7.55
N THR A 123 -2.76 -10.25 8.02
CA THR A 123 -2.48 -9.70 9.34
C THR A 123 -3.22 -10.38 10.49
N HIS A 124 -4.27 -11.16 10.21
CA HIS A 124 -4.98 -11.95 11.23
C HIS A 124 -4.58 -13.44 11.24
N ILE A 125 -3.55 -13.85 10.48
CA ILE A 125 -3.06 -15.23 10.50
C ILE A 125 -2.34 -15.49 11.85
N PRO A 126 -2.83 -16.44 12.68
CA PRO A 126 -2.21 -16.74 13.97
C PRO A 126 -0.74 -17.16 13.83
N GLY A 127 0.13 -16.64 14.69
CA GLY A 127 1.56 -16.98 14.72
C GLY A 127 2.40 -16.32 13.62
N LEU A 128 1.82 -15.50 12.74
CA LEU A 128 2.56 -14.76 11.72
C LEU A 128 3.08 -13.43 12.28
N ASN A 129 4.39 -13.33 12.50
CA ASN A 129 4.98 -12.07 12.95
C ASN A 129 4.99 -10.99 11.86
N ARG A 130 5.12 -9.71 12.25
CA ARG A 130 5.14 -8.55 11.35
C ARG A 130 6.08 -8.71 10.16
N ALA A 131 7.30 -9.20 10.38
CA ALA A 131 8.28 -9.34 9.31
C ALA A 131 7.81 -10.32 8.23
N ARG A 132 7.19 -11.43 8.63
CA ARG A 132 6.59 -12.39 7.70
C ARG A 132 5.32 -11.85 7.03
N GLN A 133 4.51 -11.06 7.74
CA GLN A 133 3.35 -10.38 7.16
C GLN A 133 3.79 -9.42 6.03
N LEU A 134 4.77 -8.56 6.29
CA LEU A 134 5.32 -7.65 5.29
C LEU A 134 6.00 -8.38 4.12
N LYS A 135 6.67 -9.51 4.39
CA LYS A 135 7.24 -10.36 3.34
C LYS A 135 6.16 -10.94 2.44
N ALA A 136 5.05 -11.41 3.02
CA ALA A 136 3.91 -11.93 2.25
C ALA A 136 3.28 -10.82 1.39
N ALA A 137 3.05 -9.63 1.97
CA ALA A 137 2.52 -8.48 1.23
C ALA A 137 3.46 -8.06 0.08
N GLY A 138 4.76 -7.96 0.35
CA GLY A 138 5.75 -7.52 -0.65
C GLY A 138 6.12 -8.55 -1.71
N ASN A 139 5.82 -9.83 -1.52
CA ASN A 139 5.90 -10.87 -2.55
C ASN A 139 4.59 -11.06 -3.32
N GLY A 140 3.50 -10.43 -2.86
CA GLY A 140 2.19 -10.52 -3.46
C GLY A 140 2.06 -9.66 -4.72
N VAL A 141 0.87 -9.70 -5.29
CA VAL A 141 0.45 -8.84 -6.41
C VAL A 141 -0.80 -8.06 -6.00
N VAL A 142 -1.00 -6.87 -6.55
CA VAL A 142 -2.24 -6.13 -6.33
C VAL A 142 -3.39 -6.91 -6.96
N ALA A 143 -4.32 -7.42 -6.16
CA ALA A 143 -5.30 -8.42 -6.58
C ALA A 143 -6.12 -7.97 -7.81
N ARG A 144 -6.49 -6.68 -7.87
CA ARG A 144 -7.23 -6.10 -8.99
C ARG A 144 -6.42 -5.97 -10.27
N GLN A 145 -5.12 -5.71 -10.17
CA GLN A 145 -4.22 -5.68 -11.33
C GLN A 145 -4.04 -7.10 -11.87
N ALA A 146 -3.84 -8.09 -10.99
CA ALA A 146 -3.74 -9.49 -11.37
C ALA A 146 -5.01 -9.97 -12.08
N PHE A 147 -6.19 -9.69 -11.51
CA PHE A 147 -7.47 -10.01 -12.14
C PHE A 147 -7.63 -9.38 -13.54
N THR A 148 -7.23 -8.12 -13.69
CA THR A 148 -7.27 -7.43 -14.99
C THR A 148 -6.34 -8.10 -16.00
N ALA A 149 -5.12 -8.45 -15.60
CA ALA A 149 -4.18 -9.17 -16.46
C ALA A 149 -4.71 -10.54 -16.89
N TYR A 150 -5.28 -11.31 -15.96
CA TYR A 150 -5.91 -12.60 -16.26
C TYR A 150 -7.09 -12.45 -17.23
N LEU A 151 -7.98 -11.48 -17.01
CA LEU A 151 -9.08 -11.21 -17.94
C LEU A 151 -8.58 -10.85 -19.33
N HIS A 152 -7.54 -10.02 -19.43
CA HIS A 152 -6.93 -9.66 -20.70
C HIS A 152 -6.38 -10.90 -21.43
N MET A 153 -5.66 -11.78 -20.72
CA MET A 153 -5.14 -13.02 -21.31
C MET A 153 -6.25 -13.98 -21.76
N ILE A 154 -7.32 -14.15 -20.97
CA ILE A 154 -8.43 -15.03 -21.33
C ILE A 154 -9.16 -14.50 -22.57
N ASN A 155 -9.38 -13.19 -22.64
CA ASN A 155 -10.12 -12.56 -23.73
C ASN A 155 -9.29 -12.34 -25.01
N HIS A 156 -7.99 -12.59 -25.00
CA HIS A 156 -7.10 -12.45 -26.18
C HIS A 156 -6.52 -13.77 -26.65
N LYS A 157 -6.95 -14.91 -26.07
CA LYS A 157 -6.60 -16.26 -26.57
C LYS A 157 -7.44 -16.71 -27.77
N GLY A 158 -8.44 -15.94 -28.19
CA GLY A 158 -9.34 -16.28 -29.32
C GLY A 158 -8.81 -15.90 -30.69
N ASP A 159 -7.90 -14.93 -30.79
CA ASP A 159 -7.58 -14.30 -32.08
C ASP A 159 -6.41 -14.99 -32.84
N GLU A 160 -5.70 -15.93 -32.21
CA GLU A 160 -4.51 -16.57 -32.80
C GLU A 160 -4.78 -18.01 -33.32
N TRP A 161 -5.94 -18.60 -33.06
CA TRP A 161 -6.23 -20.01 -33.43
C TRP A 161 -7.12 -20.18 -34.67
N GLU A 162 -7.81 -19.14 -35.15
CA GLU A 162 -8.72 -19.24 -36.31
C GLU A 162 -8.11 -18.78 -37.64
N SER A 163 -6.92 -18.19 -37.65
CA SER A 163 -6.26 -17.68 -38.87
C SER A 163 -5.27 -18.65 -39.52
N GLY A 164 -5.33 -19.95 -39.18
CA GLY A 164 -4.35 -20.96 -39.58
C GLY A 164 -4.92 -22.27 -40.14
N ALA A 165 -6.07 -22.23 -40.81
CA ALA A 165 -6.65 -23.38 -41.54
C ALA A 165 -6.89 -23.04 -43.01
#